data_AF-A0A1F6FJQ8-F1
#
_entry.id   AF-A0A1F6FJQ8-F1
#
_cell.length_a   1.000
_cell.length_b   1.000
_cell.length_c   1.000
_cell.angle_alpha   90.00
_cell.angle_beta   90.00
_cell.angle_gamma   90.00
#
_symmetry.space_group_name_H-M   'P 1'
#
loop_
_entity.id
_entity.type
_entity.pdbx_description
1 polymer ?
#
loop_
_entity_poly.entity_id
_entity_poly.type
_entity_poly.pdbx_seq_one_letter_code
_entity_poly.pdbx_strand_id
1 'polypeptide(L)' 'MTTVNVHLHADTQGEVEHCSAFLVNTVKAKDLSVHDFRRNGHWFTLETDLSVEELGLELKAAGFNAEVFGTEEYA' A
#
# COMPACT_ATOMS: atom_id res chain seq x y z
N MET A 1 -14.61 3.88 -5.37
CA MET A 1 -13.63 2.92 -4.85
C MET A 1 -12.73 2.52 -5.98
N THR A 2 -11.47 2.86 -5.83
CA THR A 2 -10.42 2.63 -6.81
C THR A 2 -9.53 1.51 -6.27
N THR A 3 -9.23 0.54 -7.11
CA THR A 3 -8.21 -0.46 -6.77
C THR A 3 -6.85 0.16 -6.98
N VAL A 4 -6.02 0.11 -5.96
CA VAL A 4 -4.66 0.63 -5.98
C VAL A 4 -3.70 -0.44 -5.50
N ASN A 5 -2.50 -0.39 -6.04
CA ASN A 5 -1.42 -1.27 -5.63
C ASN A 5 -0.35 -0.45 -4.93
N VAL A 6 0.16 -0.94 -3.80
CA VAL A 6 1.23 -0.31 -3.04
C VAL A 6 2.41 -1.27 -2.99
N HIS A 7 3.56 -0.83 -3.47
CA HIS A 7 4.81 -1.54 -3.33
C HIS A 7 5.56 -0.98 -2.13
N LEU A 8 5.65 -1.75 -1.05
CA LEU A 8 6.40 -1.41 0.15
C LEU A 8 7.78 -2.06 0.10
N HIS A 9 8.83 -1.29 0.35
CA HIS A 9 10.13 -1.84 0.68
C HIS A 9 10.24 -1.97 2.20
N ALA A 10 10.28 -3.21 2.70
CA ALA A 10 10.33 -3.51 4.14
C ALA A 10 11.46 -4.47 4.46
N ASP A 11 12.36 -4.06 5.36
CA ASP A 11 13.47 -4.91 5.81
C ASP A 11 13.04 -5.94 6.86
N THR A 12 11.89 -5.70 7.50
CA THR A 12 11.34 -6.54 8.55
C THR A 12 9.87 -6.85 8.36
N GLN A 13 9.45 -8.03 8.83
CA GLN A 13 8.03 -8.42 8.87
C GLN A 13 7.17 -7.42 9.65
N GLY A 14 7.73 -6.79 10.69
CA GLY A 14 7.02 -5.80 11.50
C GLY A 14 6.64 -4.53 10.72
N GLU A 15 7.45 -4.12 9.74
CA GLU A 15 7.11 -3.00 8.86
C GLU A 15 5.96 -3.33 7.92
N VAL A 16 5.90 -4.58 7.43
CA VAL A 16 4.79 -5.09 6.62
C VAL A 16 3.50 -5.10 7.43
N GLU A 17 3.54 -5.59 8.68
CA GLU A 17 2.40 -5.60 9.58
C GLU A 17 1.94 -4.18 9.94
N HIS A 18 2.88 -3.27 10.19
CA HIS A 18 2.58 -1.88 10.49
C HIS A 18 1.94 -1.16 9.29
N CYS A 19 2.46 -1.37 8.08
CA CYS A 19 1.87 -0.83 6.85
C CYS A 19 0.47 -1.39 6.60
N SER A 20 0.29 -2.71 6.77
CA SER A 20 -1.03 -3.35 6.66
C SER A 20 -2.03 -2.75 7.66
N ALA A 21 -1.62 -2.59 8.92
CA ALA A 21 -2.47 -1.98 9.94
C ALA A 21 -2.81 -0.52 9.63
N PHE A 22 -1.86 0.26 9.10
CA PHE A 22 -2.09 1.64 8.67
C PHE A 22 -3.11 1.70 7.52
N LEU A 23 -2.95 0.85 6.50
CA LEU A 23 -3.87 0.79 5.36
C LEU A 23 -5.30 0.46 5.82
N VAL A 24 -5.47 -0.52 6.70
CA VAL A 24 -6.80 -0.92 7.20
C VAL A 24 -7.41 0.13 8.14
N ASN A 25 -6.63 0.65 9.09
CA ASN A 25 -7.18 1.46 10.17
C ASN A 25 -7.20 2.96 9.90
N THR A 26 -6.22 3.48 9.15
CA THR A 26 -6.11 4.92 8.84
C THR A 26 -6.71 5.22 7.48
N VAL A 27 -6.24 4.53 6.43
CA VAL A 27 -6.72 4.72 5.05
C VAL A 27 -8.11 4.11 4.84
N LYS A 28 -8.58 3.26 5.77
CA LYS A 28 -9.85 2.53 5.66
C LYS A 28 -9.90 1.66 4.39
N ALA A 29 -8.74 1.12 4.01
CA ALA A 29 -8.60 0.21 2.90
C ALA A 29 -9.52 -1.02 3.06
N LYS A 30 -10.12 -1.44 1.96
CA LYS A 30 -10.92 -2.66 1.83
C LYS A 30 -10.22 -3.65 0.92
N ASP A 31 -10.61 -4.92 1.04
CA ASP A 31 -10.09 -6.03 0.23
C ASP A 31 -8.55 -6.08 0.16
N LEU A 32 -7.88 -5.79 1.29
CA LEU A 32 -6.43 -5.76 1.36
C LEU A 32 -5.86 -7.16 1.19
N SER A 33 -5.10 -7.38 0.13
CA SER A 33 -4.26 -8.55 -0.07
C SER A 33 -2.78 -8.17 -0.03
N VAL A 34 -1.95 -9.08 0.50
CA VAL A 34 -0.49 -8.86 0.62
C VAL A 34 0.23 -10.00 -0.07
N HIS A 35 1.16 -9.65 -0.95
CA HIS A 35 1.98 -10.57 -1.70
C HIS A 35 3.46 -10.28 -1.43
N ASP A 36 4.19 -11.29 -0.99
CA ASP A 36 5.65 -11.23 -0.89
C ASP A 36 6.27 -11.22 -2.30
N PHE A 37 7.21 -10.30 -2.51
CA PHE A 37 7.99 -10.18 -3.73
C PHE A 37 9.47 -10.22 -3.39
N ARG A 38 10.27 -10.79 -4.29
CA ARG A 38 11.70 -11.01 -4.05
C ARG A 38 12.40 -9.70 -3.70
N ARG A 39 13.40 -9.77 -2.80
CA ARG A 39 14.24 -8.64 -2.32
C ARG A 39 13.48 -7.62 -1.46
N ASN A 40 12.86 -8.08 -0.36
CA ASN A 40 12.25 -7.19 0.66
C ASN A 40 11.14 -6.28 0.08
N GLY A 41 10.52 -6.70 -1.02
CA GLY A 41 9.43 -5.98 -1.67
C GLY A 41 8.11 -6.63 -1.33
N HIS A 42 7.12 -5.86 -0.92
CA HIS A 42 5.79 -6.37 -0.61
C HIS A 42 4.77 -5.61 -1.43
N TRP A 43 3.94 -6.33 -2.16
CA TRP A 43 2.83 -5.75 -2.91
C TRP A 43 1.55 -5.86 -2.10
N PHE A 44 0.92 -4.73 -1.84
CA PHE A 44 -0.41 -4.64 -1.27
C PHE A 44 -1.37 -4.26 -2.38
N THR A 45 -2.41 -5.04 -2.60
CA THR A 45 -3.54 -4.62 -3.43
C THR A 45 -4.69 -4.29 -2.51
N LEU A 46 -5.30 -3.13 -2.69
CA LEU A 46 -6.42 -2.70 -1.86
C LEU A 46 -7.41 -1.85 -2.65
N GLU A 47 -8.62 -1.77 -2.13
CA GLU A 47 -9.63 -0.82 -2.54
C GLU A 47 -9.67 0.35 -1.54
N THR A 48 -9.63 1.58 -2.05
CA THR A 48 -9.76 2.78 -1.23
C THR A 48 -10.58 3.84 -1.95
N ASP A 49 -11.06 4.81 -1.17
CA ASP A 49 -11.68 6.03 -1.70
C ASP A 49 -10.64 7.14 -1.97
N LEU A 50 -9.38 6.93 -1.58
CA LEU A 50 -8.27 7.85 -1.85
C LEU A 50 -7.74 7.67 -3.28
N SER A 51 -7.33 8.79 -3.88
CA SER A 51 -6.56 8.79 -5.13
C SER A 51 -5.14 8.23 -4.89
N VAL A 52 -4.46 7.78 -5.95
CA VAL A 52 -3.06 7.30 -5.89
C VAL A 52 -2.14 8.34 -5.22
N GLU A 53 -2.30 9.62 -5.58
CA GLU A 53 -1.53 10.72 -5.02
C GLU A 53 -1.82 10.94 -3.52
N GLU A 54 -3.08 10.90 -3.11
CA GLU A 54 -3.50 11.07 -1.71
C GLU A 54 -2.96 9.93 -0.84
N LEU A 55 -3.07 8.69 -1.32
CA LEU A 55 -2.53 7.53 -0.62
C LEU A 55 -1.00 7.59 -0.52
N GLY A 56 -0.32 8.01 -1.59
CA GLY A 56 1.13 8.20 -1.59
C GLY A 56 1.57 9.26 -0.57
N LEU A 57 0.82 10.36 -0.43
CA LEU A 57 1.09 11.39 0.58
C LEU A 57 0.90 10.86 2.00
N GLU A 58 -0.17 10.10 2.26
CA GLU A 58 -0.44 9.51 3.57
C GLU A 58 0.65 8.49 3.98
N LEU A 59 1.05 7.61 3.06
CA LEU A 59 2.11 6.63 3.31
C LEU A 59 3.47 7.32 3.57
N LYS A 60 3.78 8.37 2.81
CA LYS A 60 5.00 9.16 3.01
C LYS A 60 4.96 9.93 4.33
N ALA A 61 3.81 10.49 4.71
CA ALA A 61 3.63 11.19 5.99
C ALA A 61 3.76 10.23 7.19
N ALA A 62 3.30 8.98 7.03
CA ALA A 62 3.48 7.92 8.01
C ALA A 62 4.91 7.32 8.03
N GLY A 63 5.77 7.72 7.10
CA GLY A 63 7.18 7.32 7.04
C GLY A 63 7.43 5.97 6.36
N PHE A 64 6.45 5.43 5.62
CA PHE A 64 6.65 4.20 4.86
C PHE A 64 7.47 4.46 3.60
N ASN A 65 8.44 3.58 3.32
CA ASN A 65 9.15 3.55 2.06
C ASN A 65 8.31 2.77 1.03
N ALA A 66 7.28 3.41 0.50
CA ALA A 66 6.30 2.79 -0.38
C ALA A 66 6.02 3.62 -1.64
N GLU A 67 5.72 2.92 -2.73
CA GLU A 67 5.29 3.48 -4.00
C GLU A 67 3.85 3.04 -4.28
N VAL A 68 3.00 3.95 -4.79
CA VAL A 68 1.58 3.67 -5.05
C VAL A 68 1.33 3.74 -6.55
N PHE A 69 0.60 2.75 -7.07
CA PHE A 69 0.28 2.60 -8.48
C PHE A 69 -1.23 2.45 -8.64
N GLY A 70 -1.81 3.19 -9.59
CA GLY A 70 -3.20 2.96 -10.00
C GLY A 70 -3.31 1.70 -10.87
N THR A 71 -4.42 0.99 -10.78
CA THR A 71 -4.69 -0.15 -11.70
C THR A 71 -5.07 0.29 -13.11
N GLU A 72 -5.26 1.59 -13.35
CA GLU A 72 -5.69 2.15 -14.64
C GLU A 72 -4.56 2.25 -15.69
N GLU A 73 -3.28 2.10 -15.30
CA GLU A 73 -2.13 2.21 -16.22
C GLU A 73 -1.77 0.91 -16.98
N TYR A 74 -2.55 -0.17 -16.83
CA TYR A 74 -2.32 -1.46 -17.51
C TYR A 74 -3.58 -2.05 -18.18
N ALA A 75 -4.49 -1.20 -18.68
CA ALA A 75 -5.64 -1.63 -19.49
C ALA A 75 -5.39 -1.51 -21.00
#